data_AF-A0A7V0Z2H5-F1
#
_entry.id   AF-A0A7V0Z2H5-F1
#
_cell.length_a   1.000
_cell.length_b   1.000
_cell.length_c   1.000
_cell.angle_alpha   90.00
_cell.angle_beta   90.00
_cell.angle_gamma   90.00
#
_symmetry.space_group_name_H-M   'P 1'
#
loop_
_entity.id
_entity.type
_entity.pdbx_description
1 polymer ?
#
loop_
_entity_poly.entity_id
_entity_poly.type
_entity_poly.pdbx_seq_one_letter_code
_entity_poly.pdbx_strand_id
1 'polypeptide(L)'
;MEINRKKRILNEHTHIKLRHAETLRWCLDCHSPGNRDKLRLYSGELIDFERSYLLCGECHGNVFKDWKAGIHGKRQGYFTGGKRTYLLCVHCHDAHSPQIKPIKPEPPPFAPKDKRNVR
;
A
#
# COMPACT_ATOMS: atom_id res chain seq x y z
N MET A 1 -29.71 8.77 -3.82
CA MET A 1 -28.87 9.84 -3.25
C MET A 1 -27.84 10.24 -4.30
N GLU A 2 -27.67 11.53 -4.56
CA GLU A 2 -26.74 12.01 -5.59
C GLU A 2 -25.28 11.69 -5.20
N ILE A 3 -24.50 11.19 -6.16
CA ILE A 3 -23.11 10.80 -5.92
C ILE A 3 -22.24 12.06 -5.94
N ASN A 4 -21.71 12.44 -4.78
CA ASN A 4 -20.86 13.62 -4.70
C ASN A 4 -19.40 13.31 -5.06
N ARG A 5 -19.06 13.56 -6.33
CA ARG A 5 -17.70 13.36 -6.88
C ARG A 5 -16.75 14.54 -6.67
N LYS A 6 -17.21 15.67 -6.12
CA LYS A 6 -16.38 16.87 -5.94
C LYS A 6 -15.66 16.82 -4.58
N LYS A 7 -14.38 17.16 -4.57
CA LYS A 7 -13.59 17.32 -3.34
C LYS A 7 -14.23 18.37 -2.44
N ARG A 8 -14.39 18.05 -1.16
CA ARG A 8 -15.04 18.91 -0.15
C ARG A 8 -14.56 18.58 1.25
N ILE A 9 -14.87 19.45 2.21
CA ILE A 9 -14.72 19.15 3.62
C ILE A 9 -15.78 18.11 4.00
N LEU A 10 -15.34 17.09 4.74
CA LEU A 10 -16.19 16.00 5.24
C LEU A 10 -16.39 16.18 6.74
N ASN A 11 -17.57 15.82 7.23
CA ASN A 11 -17.85 15.75 8.67
C ASN A 11 -17.35 14.44 9.28
N GLU A 12 -17.32 13.38 8.48
CA GLU A 12 -16.82 12.06 8.84
C GLU A 12 -15.46 11.77 8.18
N HIS A 13 -14.72 10.81 8.70
CA HIS A 13 -13.38 10.44 8.18
C HIS A 13 -12.39 11.63 8.18
N THR A 14 -12.60 12.62 9.07
CA THR A 14 -11.82 13.86 9.17
C THR A 14 -10.34 13.64 9.49
N HIS A 15 -10.02 12.50 10.11
CA HIS A 15 -8.67 12.05 10.44
C HIS A 15 -7.89 11.54 9.22
N ILE A 16 -8.56 11.16 8.13
CA ILE A 16 -7.91 10.70 6.89
C ILE A 16 -7.42 11.91 6.10
N LYS A 17 -6.13 11.95 5.80
CA LYS A 17 -5.52 12.98 4.93
C LYS A 17 -5.06 12.33 3.63
N LEU A 18 -5.75 12.65 2.53
CA LEU A 18 -5.36 12.17 1.21
C LEU A 18 -4.14 12.95 0.71
N ARG A 19 -2.96 12.35 0.86
CA ARG A 19 -1.66 12.81 0.36
C ARG A 19 -1.21 12.02 -0.87
N HIS A 20 -2.15 11.37 -1.55
CA HIS A 20 -1.91 10.61 -2.77
C HIS A 20 -2.70 11.21 -3.93
N ALA A 21 -2.00 11.74 -4.93
CA ALA A 21 -2.59 12.46 -6.07
C ALA A 21 -3.61 13.54 -5.62
N GLU A 22 -3.26 14.30 -4.58
CA GLU A 22 -4.18 15.15 -3.80
C GLU A 22 -4.98 16.18 -4.62
N THR A 23 -4.42 16.64 -5.74
CA THR A 23 -5.05 17.61 -6.66
C THR A 23 -5.88 16.95 -7.76
N LEU A 24 -5.69 15.65 -8.02
CA LEU A 24 -6.27 14.93 -9.15
C LEU A 24 -7.33 13.90 -8.73
N ARG A 25 -7.26 13.41 -7.48
CA ARG A 25 -8.10 12.31 -7.00
C ARG A 25 -8.95 12.69 -5.81
N TRP A 26 -10.09 12.03 -5.72
CA TRP A 26 -11.07 12.08 -4.64
C TRP A 26 -11.39 10.67 -4.12
N CYS A 27 -11.98 10.57 -2.93
CA CYS A 27 -12.28 9.28 -2.28
C CYS A 27 -13.04 8.31 -3.21
N LEU A 28 -13.96 8.84 -4.01
CA LEU A 28 -14.83 8.05 -4.91
C LEU A 28 -14.18 7.69 -6.25
N ASP A 29 -12.94 8.09 -6.48
CA ASP A 29 -12.16 7.61 -7.62
C ASP A 29 -11.57 6.23 -7.34
N CYS A 30 -11.35 5.89 -6.07
CA CYS A 30 -10.87 4.59 -5.62
C CYS A 30 -11.99 3.76 -4.99
N HIS A 31 -12.91 4.37 -4.24
CA HIS A 31 -14.04 3.68 -3.59
C HIS A 31 -15.31 3.77 -4.42
N SER A 32 -16.12 2.72 -4.40
CA SER A 32 -17.42 2.76 -5.05
C SER A 32 -18.37 3.74 -4.33
N PRO A 33 -19.08 4.60 -5.08
CA PRO A 33 -20.01 5.55 -4.49
C PRO A 33 -21.26 4.90 -3.89
N GLY A 34 -21.67 3.74 -4.42
CA GLY A 34 -22.83 2.98 -3.95
C GLY A 34 -22.50 2.01 -2.82
N ASN A 35 -21.23 1.60 -2.69
CA ASN A 35 -20.76 0.75 -1.61
C ASN A 35 -19.28 1.06 -1.33
N ARG A 36 -18.98 1.80 -0.25
CA ARG A 36 -17.62 2.26 0.05
C ARG A 36 -16.69 1.16 0.57
N ASP A 37 -17.23 -0.03 0.87
CA ASP A 37 -16.46 -1.24 1.20
C ASP A 37 -15.96 -1.97 -0.06
N LYS A 38 -16.24 -1.44 -1.25
CA LYS A 38 -15.70 -1.91 -2.52
C LYS A 38 -14.80 -0.83 -3.13
N LEU A 39 -13.72 -1.29 -3.74
CA LEU A 39 -12.89 -0.46 -4.61
C LEU A 39 -13.47 -0.47 -6.03
N ARG A 40 -13.24 0.59 -6.79
CA ARG A 40 -13.68 0.75 -8.17
C ARG A 40 -12.46 0.93 -9.07
N LEU A 41 -12.28 0.03 -10.03
CA LEU A 41 -11.26 0.15 -11.07
C LEU A 41 -11.64 1.24 -12.10
N TYR A 42 -10.69 1.66 -12.93
CA TYR A 42 -10.93 2.62 -14.01
C TYR A 42 -12.00 2.12 -14.99
N SER A 43 -12.02 0.81 -15.26
CA SER A 43 -13.05 0.12 -16.06
C SER A 43 -14.46 0.25 -15.48
N GLY A 44 -14.58 0.59 -14.20
CA GLY A 44 -15.83 0.61 -13.45
C GLY A 44 -16.13 -0.69 -12.70
N GLU A 45 -15.33 -1.75 -12.89
CA GLU A 45 -15.43 -2.98 -12.13
C GLU A 45 -15.23 -2.72 -10.62
N LEU A 46 -16.01 -3.42 -9.81
CA LEU A 46 -15.91 -3.36 -8.35
C LEU A 46 -15.13 -4.56 -7.81
N ILE A 47 -14.15 -4.29 -6.96
CA ILE A 47 -13.29 -5.32 -6.35
C ILE A 47 -13.25 -5.16 -4.83
N ASP A 48 -12.94 -6.27 -4.15
CA ASP A 48 -12.69 -6.27 -2.71
C ASP A 48 -11.33 -5.68 -2.34
N PHE A 49 -11.17 -5.28 -1.07
CA PHE A 49 -9.91 -4.72 -0.57
C PHE A 49 -8.73 -5.70 -0.67
N GLU A 50 -8.99 -7.00 -0.60
CA GLU A 50 -8.01 -8.08 -0.79
C GLU A 50 -7.40 -8.06 -2.21
N ARG A 51 -8.08 -7.40 -3.16
CA ARG A 51 -7.63 -7.23 -4.54
C ARG A 51 -7.12 -5.81 -4.83
N SER A 52 -6.89 -5.00 -3.81
CA SER A 52 -6.37 -3.62 -3.93
C SER A 52 -5.14 -3.47 -4.83
N TYR A 53 -4.30 -4.50 -4.93
CA TYR A 53 -3.15 -4.52 -5.85
C TYR A 53 -3.53 -4.29 -7.32
N LEU A 54 -4.74 -4.69 -7.75
CA LEU A 54 -5.24 -4.43 -9.10
C LEU A 54 -5.46 -2.94 -9.32
N LEU A 55 -6.08 -2.26 -8.36
CA LEU A 55 -6.31 -0.81 -8.40
C LEU A 55 -4.97 -0.04 -8.42
N CYS A 56 -4.06 -0.36 -7.49
CA CYS A 56 -2.75 0.29 -7.43
C CYS A 56 -1.97 0.10 -8.74
N GLY A 57 -2.10 -1.08 -9.36
CA GLY A 57 -1.44 -1.45 -10.60
C GLY A 57 -1.90 -0.67 -11.83
N GLU A 58 -3.06 -0.01 -11.80
CA GLU A 58 -3.56 0.81 -12.92
C GLU A 58 -2.65 2.03 -13.19
N CYS A 59 -1.94 2.52 -12.18
CA CYS A 59 -0.99 3.63 -12.31
C CYS A 59 0.45 3.22 -11.94
N HIS A 60 0.65 2.36 -10.94
CA HIS A 60 1.97 1.94 -10.48
C HIS A 60 2.47 0.66 -11.15
N GLY A 61 2.44 0.63 -12.50
CA GLY A 61 2.71 -0.56 -13.29
C GLY A 61 4.08 -1.23 -13.02
N ASN A 62 5.15 -0.44 -12.88
CA ASN A 62 6.49 -0.96 -12.59
C ASN A 62 6.55 -1.66 -11.22
N VAL A 63 6.02 -1.01 -10.18
CA VAL A 63 5.96 -1.56 -8.82
C VAL A 63 5.06 -2.81 -8.78
N PHE A 64 3.94 -2.79 -9.51
CA PHE A 64 3.04 -3.93 -9.61
C PHE A 64 3.69 -5.13 -10.32
N LYS A 65 4.49 -4.88 -11.36
CA LYS A 65 5.29 -5.93 -12.03
C LYS A 65 6.27 -6.58 -11.06
N ASP A 66 7.01 -5.78 -10.29
CA ASP A 66 7.97 -6.27 -9.30
C ASP A 66 7.28 -7.02 -8.16
N TRP A 67 6.10 -6.57 -7.73
CA TRP A 67 5.29 -7.24 -6.72
C TRP A 67 4.81 -8.62 -7.19
N LYS A 68 4.30 -8.71 -8.43
CA LYS A 68 3.93 -10.00 -9.05
C LYS A 68 5.13 -10.95 -9.14
N ALA A 69 6.31 -10.44 -9.47
CA ALA A 69 7.54 -11.22 -9.49
C ALA A 69 8.01 -11.63 -8.08
N GLY A 70 7.60 -10.89 -7.05
CA GLY A 70 8.00 -11.11 -5.65
C GLY A 70 9.27 -10.38 -5.25
N ILE A 71 9.71 -9.44 -6.08
CA ILE A 71 10.82 -8.53 -5.82
C ILE A 71 10.35 -7.43 -4.85
N HIS A 72 9.11 -6.97 -5.00
CA HIS A 72 8.49 -5.96 -4.15
C HIS A 72 7.35 -6.56 -3.30
N GLY A 73 7.15 -6.02 -2.10
CA GLY A 73 6.26 -6.62 -1.09
C GLY A 73 6.87 -7.83 -0.39
N LYS A 74 6.10 -8.45 0.51
CA LYS A 74 6.57 -9.57 1.34
C LYS A 74 5.75 -10.82 1.07
N ARG A 75 6.45 -11.92 0.79
CA ARG A 75 5.88 -13.28 0.74
C ARG A 75 6.18 -13.96 2.07
N GLN A 76 5.17 -14.57 2.67
CA GLN A 76 5.26 -15.27 3.94
C GLN A 76 4.73 -16.70 3.81
N GLY A 77 5.08 -17.55 4.78
CA GLY A 77 4.68 -18.94 4.82
C GLY A 77 5.73 -19.87 4.22
N TYR A 78 5.29 -20.97 3.62
CA TYR A 78 6.15 -22.09 3.28
C TYR A 78 6.89 -21.91 1.96
N PHE A 79 8.15 -22.37 1.91
CA PHE A 79 8.89 -22.46 0.65
C PHE A 79 8.41 -23.64 -0.21
N THR A 80 7.95 -24.76 0.35
CA THR A 80 7.32 -25.86 -0.39
C THR A 80 6.21 -26.50 0.45
N GLY A 81 5.20 -27.10 -0.20
CA GLY A 81 4.22 -27.99 0.44
C GLY A 81 3.22 -27.36 1.41
N GLY A 82 3.27 -26.05 1.68
CA GLY A 82 2.36 -25.37 2.61
C GLY A 82 1.81 -24.05 2.10
N LYS A 83 0.96 -23.41 2.91
CA LYS A 83 0.29 -22.15 2.55
C LYS A 83 1.31 -21.02 2.40
N ARG A 84 1.19 -20.28 1.29
CA ARG A 84 1.90 -19.02 1.07
C ARG A 84 0.92 -17.86 1.17
N THR A 85 1.39 -16.75 1.73
CA THR A 85 0.61 -15.52 1.86
C THR A 85 1.40 -14.36 1.27
N TYR A 86 0.70 -13.50 0.55
CA TYR A 86 1.27 -12.36 -0.16
C TYR A 86 0.73 -11.10 0.51
N LEU A 87 1.62 -10.28 1.04
CA LEU A 87 1.23 -8.98 1.56
C LEU A 87 0.93 -8.04 0.40
N LEU A 88 -0.28 -7.49 0.41
CA LEU A 88 -0.75 -6.42 -0.47
C LEU A 88 0.01 -5.12 -0.25
N CYS A 89 -0.09 -4.19 -1.20
CA CYS A 89 0.51 -2.86 -1.14
C CYS A 89 0.20 -2.15 0.20
N VAL A 90 -1.07 -2.22 0.62
CA VAL A 90 -1.58 -1.51 1.80
C VAL A 90 -1.15 -2.13 3.15
N HIS A 91 -0.52 -3.30 3.15
CA HIS A 91 0.04 -3.86 4.39
C HIS A 91 1.30 -3.12 4.85
N CYS A 92 2.00 -2.46 3.94
CA CYS A 92 3.19 -1.68 4.24
C CYS A 92 2.99 -0.17 3.98
N HIS A 93 2.10 0.18 3.06
CA HIS A 93 1.82 1.56 2.66
C HIS A 93 0.43 1.99 3.14
N ASP A 94 0.29 3.24 3.58
CA ASP A 94 -1.04 3.83 3.76
C ASP A 94 -1.64 4.15 2.38
N ALA A 95 -2.82 3.63 2.05
CA ALA A 95 -3.48 3.88 0.75
C ALA A 95 -3.73 5.38 0.48
N HIS A 96 -3.90 6.18 1.53
CA HIS A 96 -4.14 7.62 1.43
C HIS A 96 -2.86 8.43 1.52
N SER A 97 -1.77 7.85 2.01
CA SER A 97 -0.44 8.47 2.07
C SER A 97 0.68 7.43 1.83
N PRO A 98 0.83 6.89 0.60
CA PRO A 98 1.66 5.70 0.37
C PRO A 98 3.16 5.90 0.59
N GLN A 99 3.65 7.12 0.53
CA GLN A 99 5.07 7.39 0.70
C GLN A 99 5.53 7.02 2.12
N ILE A 100 6.47 6.08 2.23
CA ILE A 100 7.09 5.71 3.50
C ILE A 100 7.98 6.87 3.95
N LYS A 101 7.80 7.33 5.19
CA LYS A 101 8.65 8.37 5.77
C LYS A 101 10.04 7.80 6.03
N PRO A 102 11.12 8.52 5.66
CA PRO A 102 12.47 8.12 6.01
C PRO A 102 12.61 7.96 7.52
N ILE A 103 13.25 6.87 7.94
CA ILE A 103 13.61 6.63 9.34
C ILE A 103 15.09 6.96 9.48
N LYS A 104 15.46 7.63 10.57
CA LYS A 104 16.86 7.86 10.90
C LYS A 104 17.51 6.50 11.19
N PRO A 105 18.61 6.13 10.51
CA PRO A 105 19.29 4.87 10.80
C PRO A 105 19.90 4.91 12.20
N GLU A 106 19.91 3.76 12.87
CA GLU A 106 20.70 3.54 14.08
C GLU A 106 22.20 3.64 13.74
N PRO A 107 23.05 3.97 14.73
CA PRO A 107 24.50 3.95 14.52
C PRO A 107 24.97 2.56 14.05
N PRO A 108 26.09 2.49 13.31
CA PRO A 108 26.61 1.23 12.81
C PRO A 108 26.92 0.28 13.97
N PRO A 109 26.81 -1.05 13.76
CA PRO A 109 27.17 -2.02 14.79
C PRO A 109 28.66 -1.88 15.15
N PHE A 110 29.02 -2.23 16.38
CA PHE A 110 30.42 -2.28 16.79
C PHE A 110 31.18 -3.28 15.91
N ALA A 111 32.41 -2.92 15.53
CA ALA A 111 33.30 -3.84 14.83
C ALA A 111 33.46 -5.13 15.65
N PRO A 112 33.40 -6.32 15.01
CA PRO A 112 33.68 -7.57 15.71
C PRO A 112 35.05 -7.47 16.39
N LYS A 113 35.10 -7.67 17.71
CA LYS A 113 36.38 -7.76 18.41
C LYS A 113 37.09 -9.02 17.93
N ASP A 114 38.29 -8.88 17.37
CA ASP A 114 39.15 -10.01 17.06
C ASP A 114 39.48 -10.73 18.38
N LYS A 115 39.07 -11.99 18.51
CA LYS A 115 39.37 -12.80 19.70
C LYS A 115 40.88 -13.10 19.85
N ARG A 116 41.72 -12.75 18.87
CA ARG A 116 43.18 -12.99 18.89
C ARG A 116 43.98 -11.96 19.69
N ASN A 117 43.37 -10.87 20.16
CA ASN A 117 44.03 -9.85 20.99
C ASN A 117 43.41 -9.73 22.40
N VAL A 118 42.92 -10.85 22.94
CA VAL A 118 42.72 -10.99 24.39
C VAL A 118 43.96 -11.70 24.93
N ARG A 119 45.01 -10.92 25.24
CA ARG A 119 46.19 -11.38 25.96
C ARG A 119 46.43 -10.45 27.14
#